data_AF-A0A6G2HET5-F1
#
_entry.id   AF-A0A6G2HET5-F1
#
_cell.length_a   1.000
_cell.length_b   1.000
_cell.length_c   1.000
_cell.angle_alpha   90.00
_cell.angle_beta   90.00
_cell.angle_gamma   90.00
#
_symmetry.space_group_name_H-M   'P 1'
#
loop_
_entity.id
_entity.type
_entity.pdbx_description
1 polymer ?
#
loop_
_entity_poly.entity_id
_entity_poly.type
_entity_poly.pdbx_seq_one_letter_code
_entity_poly.pdbx_strand_id
1 'polypeptide(L)'
;MFPDRQLAYTVLGRPADPTDVVAVVADYLDGAKGTAPIVFVDDLAPMVSDIGVSAATDLVDGLSLAVREAGGSIVVGYSVTPSTATAVGRAIDLVDEVGGVETDAIAAIERLRRRDPTTFGYTRRYWEDARDGIDACDRNYPQSKQIHAALETTDTTPRTLGATLSGLVELGVLGTWGKTVGSTRYDLTAYDPVRLASVGVAFAVVTDRVGYRRGSST
;
A
#
# COMPACT_ATOMS: atom_id res chain seq x y z
N MET A 1 -21.47 -35.98 5.54
CA MET A 1 -22.57 -35.05 5.22
C MET A 1 -22.44 -33.89 6.19
N PHE A 2 -21.82 -32.79 5.77
CA PHE A 2 -21.71 -31.57 6.58
C PHE A 2 -22.99 -30.75 6.36
N PRO A 3 -23.75 -30.42 7.43
CA PRO A 3 -24.87 -29.51 7.33
C PRO A 3 -24.34 -28.07 7.24
N ASP A 4 -25.11 -27.23 6.55
CA ASP A 4 -24.88 -25.81 6.26
C ASP A 4 -23.77 -25.50 5.25
N ARG A 5 -24.22 -25.04 4.08
CA ARG A 5 -23.44 -24.50 2.94
C ARG A 5 -22.71 -23.19 3.29
N GLN A 6 -22.11 -23.08 4.47
CA GLN A 6 -21.44 -21.87 4.96
C GLN A 6 -19.94 -21.82 4.59
N LEU A 7 -19.36 -22.91 4.09
CA LEU A 7 -17.99 -22.93 3.63
C LEU A 7 -17.87 -23.79 2.36
N ALA A 8 -17.64 -23.14 1.23
CA ALA A 8 -17.16 -23.79 0.02
C ALA A 8 -15.63 -23.71 0.03
N TYR A 9 -14.98 -24.87 0.14
CA TYR A 9 -13.53 -24.97 0.00
C TYR A 9 -13.23 -25.59 -1.37
N THR A 10 -12.55 -24.82 -2.21
CA THR A 10 -11.99 -25.31 -3.47
C THR A 10 -10.48 -25.09 -3.46
N VAL A 11 -9.74 -26.07 -3.94
CA VAL A 11 -8.29 -25.95 -4.14
C VAL A 11 -8.07 -25.74 -5.62
N LEU A 12 -7.64 -24.53 -5.98
CA LEU A 12 -7.11 -24.28 -7.29
C LEU A 12 -5.67 -24.82 -7.31
N GLY A 13 -5.37 -25.73 -8.24
CA GLY A 13 -3.97 -26.03 -8.57
C GLY A 13 -3.26 -24.76 -9.07
N ARG A 14 -1.94 -24.81 -9.28
CA ARG A 14 -1.22 -23.64 -9.81
C ARG A 14 -1.84 -23.23 -11.15
N PRO A 15 -2.52 -22.07 -11.23
CA PRO A 15 -3.21 -21.68 -12.45
C PRO A 15 -2.16 -21.39 -13.54
N ALA A 16 -2.47 -21.79 -14.77
CA ALA A 16 -1.62 -21.45 -15.91
C ALA A 16 -1.77 -19.96 -16.27
N ASP A 17 -2.95 -19.40 -16.01
CA ASP A 17 -3.30 -17.99 -16.21
C ASP A 17 -4.12 -17.48 -15.01
N PRO A 18 -3.79 -16.30 -14.43
CA PRO A 18 -4.59 -15.67 -13.38
C PRO A 18 -6.08 -15.52 -13.73
N THR A 19 -6.42 -15.37 -15.01
CA THR A 19 -7.81 -15.26 -15.48
C THR A 19 -8.65 -16.51 -15.16
N ASP A 20 -8.01 -17.69 -15.04
CA ASP A 20 -8.69 -18.93 -14.65
C ASP A 20 -9.23 -18.86 -13.22
N VAL A 21 -8.50 -18.18 -12.32
CA VAL A 21 -8.91 -17.99 -10.93
C VAL A 21 -10.16 -17.11 -10.85
N VAL A 22 -10.19 -16.02 -11.63
CA VAL A 22 -11.35 -15.11 -11.69
C VAL A 22 -12.59 -15.87 -12.15
N ALA A 23 -12.48 -16.67 -13.22
CA ALA A 23 -13.60 -17.42 -13.76
C ALA A 23 -14.18 -18.42 -12.73
N VAL A 24 -13.32 -19.12 -11.99
CA VAL A 24 -13.78 -20.06 -10.96
C VAL A 24 -14.47 -19.33 -9.81
N VAL A 25 -13.92 -18.20 -9.35
CA VAL A 25 -14.57 -17.41 -8.28
C VAL A 25 -15.90 -16.85 -8.76
N ALA A 26 -15.99 -16.35 -9.99
CA ALA A 26 -17.22 -15.84 -10.57
C ALA A 26 -18.33 -16.91 -10.63
N ASP A 27 -18.01 -18.15 -11.02
CA ASP A 27 -18.98 -19.26 -11.04
C ASP A 27 -19.54 -19.56 -9.63
N TYR A 28 -18.68 -19.52 -8.61
CA TYR A 28 -19.11 -19.65 -7.21
C TYR A 28 -20.00 -18.48 -6.75
N LEU A 29 -19.63 -17.26 -7.11
CA LEU A 29 -20.40 -16.05 -6.76
C LEU A 29 -21.77 -16.03 -7.45
N ASP A 30 -21.85 -16.53 -8.67
CA ASP A 30 -23.11 -16.70 -9.40
C ASP A 30 -24.09 -17.62 -8.65
N GLY A 31 -23.57 -18.70 -8.06
CA GLY A 31 -24.34 -19.58 -7.17
C GLY A 31 -24.73 -18.95 -5.82
N ALA A 32 -24.07 -17.85 -5.44
CA ALA A 32 -24.27 -17.13 -4.18
C ALA A 32 -25.01 -15.78 -4.35
N LYS A 33 -25.55 -15.49 -5.54
CA LYS A 33 -26.29 -14.24 -5.81
C LYS A 33 -27.39 -13.99 -4.78
N GLY A 34 -27.46 -12.74 -4.30
CA GLY A 34 -28.45 -12.31 -3.30
C GLY A 34 -28.03 -12.54 -1.84
N THR A 35 -26.80 -13.03 -1.59
CA THR A 35 -26.29 -13.25 -0.22
C THR A 35 -25.29 -12.19 0.26
N ALA A 36 -24.89 -11.25 -0.61
CA ALA A 36 -23.83 -10.27 -0.36
C ALA A 36 -22.51 -10.95 0.13
N PRO A 37 -21.87 -11.76 -0.74
CA PRO A 37 -20.71 -12.56 -0.35
C PRO A 37 -19.51 -11.68 0.01
N ILE A 38 -18.72 -12.11 0.99
CA ILE A 38 -17.43 -11.49 1.32
C ILE A 38 -16.31 -12.43 0.86
N VAL A 39 -15.45 -11.95 -0.04
CA VAL A 39 -14.29 -12.69 -0.53
C VAL A 39 -13.04 -12.24 0.22
N PHE A 40 -12.32 -13.18 0.82
CA PHE A 40 -11.06 -12.92 1.50
C PHE A 40 -9.90 -13.48 0.67
N VAL A 41 -8.97 -12.60 0.30
CA VAL A 41 -7.65 -12.98 -0.21
C VAL A 41 -6.68 -12.88 0.96
N ASP A 42 -6.10 -13.98 1.40
CA ASP A 42 -5.30 -14.05 2.64
C ASP A 42 -4.00 -13.24 2.55
N ASP A 43 -3.18 -13.52 1.53
CA ASP A 43 -1.92 -12.81 1.30
C ASP A 43 -1.58 -12.77 -0.18
N LEU A 44 -1.51 -11.57 -0.75
CA LEU A 44 -1.09 -11.35 -2.13
C LEU A 44 0.43 -11.43 -2.35
N ALA A 45 1.26 -11.32 -1.31
CA ALA A 45 2.71 -11.23 -1.47
C ALA A 45 3.36 -12.45 -2.14
N PRO A 46 2.97 -13.71 -1.82
CA PRO A 46 3.44 -14.88 -2.55
C PRO A 46 3.04 -14.85 -4.02
N MET A 47 1.84 -14.33 -4.31
CA MET A 47 1.28 -14.26 -5.66
C MET A 47 2.03 -13.23 -6.51
N VAL A 48 2.28 -12.03 -5.97
CA VAL A 48 3.11 -11.01 -6.62
C VAL A 48 4.51 -11.53 -6.91
N SER A 49 5.07 -12.33 -6.01
CA SER A 49 6.39 -12.94 -6.19
C SER A 49 6.40 -14.00 -7.31
N ASP A 50 5.28 -14.71 -7.52
CA ASP A 50 5.19 -15.80 -8.50
C ASP A 50 4.82 -15.31 -9.91
N ILE A 51 3.80 -14.44 -10.03
CA ILE A 51 3.25 -14.00 -11.32
C ILE A 51 3.59 -12.54 -11.67
N GLY A 52 4.24 -11.81 -10.76
CA GLY A 52 4.60 -10.41 -10.94
C GLY A 52 3.47 -9.42 -10.60
N VAL A 53 3.86 -8.15 -10.43
CA VAL A 53 2.97 -7.07 -9.96
C VAL A 53 1.80 -6.81 -10.91
N SER A 54 2.04 -6.77 -12.22
CA SER A 54 1.00 -6.48 -13.22
C SER A 54 -0.08 -7.55 -13.18
N ALA A 55 0.32 -8.82 -13.35
CA ALA A 55 -0.62 -9.94 -13.39
C ALA A 55 -1.36 -10.13 -12.06
N ALA A 56 -0.71 -9.86 -10.92
CA ALA A 56 -1.37 -9.87 -9.62
C ALA A 56 -2.41 -8.74 -9.48
N THR A 57 -2.15 -7.57 -10.05
CA THR A 57 -3.09 -6.45 -10.07
C THR A 57 -4.29 -6.77 -10.96
N ASP A 58 -4.04 -7.30 -12.16
CA ASP A 58 -5.10 -7.71 -13.10
C ASP A 58 -6.01 -8.80 -12.48
N LEU A 59 -5.43 -9.73 -11.70
CA LEU A 59 -6.22 -10.71 -10.96
C LEU A 59 -7.13 -10.04 -9.92
N VAL A 60 -6.60 -9.13 -9.12
CA VAL A 60 -7.36 -8.44 -8.06
C VAL A 60 -8.47 -7.58 -8.67
N ASP A 61 -8.22 -6.92 -9.80
CA ASP A 61 -9.22 -6.16 -10.53
C ASP A 61 -10.37 -7.06 -11.02
N GLY A 62 -10.03 -8.19 -11.65
CA GLY A 62 -11.01 -9.19 -12.09
C GLY A 62 -11.85 -9.76 -10.95
N LEU A 63 -11.23 -10.06 -9.81
CA LEU A 63 -11.94 -10.53 -8.61
C LEU A 63 -12.86 -9.44 -8.03
N SER A 64 -12.38 -8.20 -7.94
CA SER A 64 -13.16 -7.06 -7.46
C SER A 64 -14.40 -6.82 -8.32
N LEU A 65 -14.25 -6.88 -9.65
CA LEU A 65 -15.36 -6.76 -10.58
C LEU A 65 -16.40 -7.86 -10.37
N ALA A 66 -15.97 -9.13 -10.33
CA ALA A 66 -16.87 -10.26 -10.14
C ALA A 66 -17.64 -10.19 -8.80
N VAL A 67 -16.95 -9.78 -7.72
CA VAL A 67 -17.55 -9.62 -6.40
C VAL A 67 -18.58 -8.49 -6.38
N ARG A 68 -18.28 -7.36 -7.03
CA ARG A 68 -19.21 -6.23 -7.16
C ARG A 68 -20.46 -6.60 -7.96
N GLU A 69 -20.32 -7.36 -9.04
CA GLU A 69 -21.45 -7.87 -9.82
C GLU A 69 -22.36 -8.80 -9.01
N ALA A 70 -21.79 -9.53 -8.05
CA ALA A 70 -22.54 -10.37 -7.10
C ALA A 70 -23.16 -9.58 -5.91
N GLY A 71 -22.90 -8.27 -5.83
CA GLY A 71 -23.33 -7.41 -4.72
C GLY A 71 -22.59 -7.70 -3.40
N GLY A 72 -21.38 -8.25 -3.49
CA GLY A 72 -20.52 -8.59 -2.35
C GLY A 72 -19.44 -7.55 -2.06
N SER A 73 -18.49 -7.91 -1.20
CA SER A 73 -17.28 -7.13 -0.92
C SER A 73 -16.01 -7.99 -0.92
N ILE A 74 -14.87 -7.38 -1.23
CA ILE A 74 -13.57 -8.06 -1.26
C ILE A 74 -12.60 -7.46 -0.24
N VAL A 75 -12.01 -8.33 0.57
CA VAL A 75 -10.99 -8.01 1.56
C VAL A 75 -9.70 -8.70 1.16
N VAL A 76 -8.61 -7.93 1.10
CA VAL A 76 -7.32 -8.44 0.65
C VAL A 76 -6.27 -8.20 1.71
N GLY A 77 -5.72 -9.28 2.25
CA GLY A 77 -4.56 -9.27 3.11
C GLY A 77 -3.26 -9.16 2.31
N TYR A 78 -2.26 -8.55 2.93
CA TYR A 78 -0.98 -8.30 2.30
C TYR A 78 0.19 -8.40 3.28
N SER A 79 1.07 -9.37 3.08
CA SER A 79 2.38 -9.38 3.74
C SER A 79 3.30 -8.38 3.05
N VAL A 80 3.60 -7.28 3.73
CA VAL A 80 4.45 -6.24 3.19
C VAL A 80 5.89 -6.73 3.12
N THR A 81 6.44 -6.76 1.90
CA THR A 81 7.87 -6.99 1.61
C THR A 81 8.36 -5.88 0.66
N PRO A 82 9.68 -5.65 0.51
CA PRO A 82 10.20 -4.58 -0.34
C PRO A 82 9.76 -4.72 -1.81
N SER A 83 9.68 -5.95 -2.32
CA SER A 83 9.25 -6.28 -3.69
C SER A 83 7.75 -6.10 -3.93
N THR A 84 6.96 -6.00 -2.87
CA THR A 84 5.50 -6.07 -2.92
C THR A 84 4.85 -4.70 -2.65
N ALA A 85 5.60 -3.76 -2.06
CA ALA A 85 5.23 -2.35 -1.81
C ALA A 85 4.51 -1.62 -2.96
N THR A 86 5.05 -1.69 -4.18
CA THR A 86 4.50 -1.01 -5.36
C THR A 86 3.17 -1.61 -5.81
N ALA A 87 2.96 -2.90 -5.58
CA ALA A 87 1.70 -3.56 -5.92
C ALA A 87 0.59 -3.19 -4.93
N VAL A 88 0.93 -2.91 -3.66
CA VAL A 88 -0.07 -2.50 -2.66
C VAL A 88 -0.69 -1.16 -3.03
N GLY A 89 0.11 -0.19 -3.48
CA GLY A 89 -0.37 1.12 -3.94
C GLY A 89 -1.49 1.01 -4.98
N ARG A 90 -1.34 0.10 -5.94
CA ARG A 90 -2.34 -0.15 -7.00
C ARG A 90 -3.51 -1.01 -6.53
N ALA A 91 -3.25 -2.00 -5.67
CA ALA A 91 -4.31 -2.87 -5.13
C ALA A 91 -5.29 -2.09 -4.24
N ILE A 92 -4.83 -1.07 -3.53
CA ILE A 92 -5.69 -0.24 -2.64
C ILE A 92 -6.79 0.48 -3.43
N ASP A 93 -6.54 0.91 -4.66
CA ASP A 93 -7.56 1.58 -5.49
C ASP A 93 -8.66 0.61 -5.98
N LEU A 94 -8.44 -0.71 -5.86
CA LEU A 94 -9.26 -1.75 -6.46
C LEU A 94 -10.12 -2.53 -5.44
N VAL A 95 -9.78 -2.49 -4.15
CA VAL A 95 -10.39 -3.34 -3.11
C VAL A 95 -11.16 -2.52 -2.08
N ASP A 96 -12.16 -3.14 -1.45
CA ASP A 96 -13.00 -2.45 -0.45
C ASP A 96 -12.29 -2.30 0.91
N GLU A 97 -11.41 -3.25 1.26
CA GLU A 97 -10.58 -3.18 2.48
C GLU A 97 -9.25 -3.93 2.30
N VAL A 98 -8.15 -3.34 2.80
CA VAL A 98 -6.84 -4.00 2.92
C VAL A 98 -6.60 -4.43 4.36
N GLY A 99 -6.53 -5.75 4.59
CA GLY A 99 -6.22 -6.34 5.89
C GLY A 99 -4.71 -6.41 6.14
N GLY A 100 -4.29 -6.25 7.40
CA GLY A 100 -2.89 -6.45 7.81
C GLY A 100 -1.99 -5.22 7.82
N VAL A 101 -2.53 -4.01 7.63
CA VAL A 101 -1.75 -2.78 7.86
C VAL A 101 -1.30 -2.75 9.31
N GLU A 102 0.02 -2.68 9.55
CA GLU A 102 0.58 -2.48 10.88
C GLU A 102 -0.20 -1.36 11.59
N THR A 103 -0.96 -1.71 12.62
CA THR A 103 -1.79 -0.75 13.37
C THR A 103 -0.94 0.40 13.91
N ASP A 104 0.36 0.12 14.12
CA ASP A 104 1.40 1.07 14.51
C ASP A 104 1.72 2.11 13.44
N ALA A 105 1.70 1.77 12.15
CA ALA A 105 1.92 2.72 11.06
C ALA A 105 0.76 3.72 10.95
N ILE A 106 -0.49 3.23 11.04
CA ILE A 106 -1.69 4.08 11.09
C ILE A 106 -1.62 5.03 12.30
N ALA A 107 -1.30 4.50 13.48
CA ALA A 107 -1.18 5.30 14.69
C ALA A 107 -0.05 6.34 14.59
N ALA A 108 1.08 6.01 13.96
CA ALA A 108 2.19 6.93 13.73
C ALA A 108 1.80 8.05 12.76
N ILE A 109 1.10 7.74 11.68
CA ILE A 109 0.59 8.73 10.72
C ILE A 109 -0.42 9.67 11.38
N GLU A 110 -1.35 9.14 12.18
CA GLU A 110 -2.31 9.99 12.90
C GLU A 110 -1.63 10.87 13.98
N ARG A 111 -0.53 10.41 14.58
CA ARG A 111 0.32 11.25 15.44
C ARG A 111 1.02 12.35 14.64
N LEU A 112 1.62 12.01 13.50
CA LEU A 112 2.27 12.96 12.60
C LEU A 112 1.29 14.04 12.14
N ARG A 113 0.12 13.63 11.66
CA ARG A 113 -0.96 14.53 11.22
C ARG A 113 -1.37 15.54 12.29
N ARG A 114 -1.46 15.12 13.55
CA ARG A 114 -1.83 16.01 14.66
C ARG A 114 -0.71 16.96 15.09
N ARG A 115 0.54 16.48 15.10
CA ARG A 115 1.68 17.27 15.58
C ARG A 115 2.22 18.23 14.53
N ASP A 116 2.32 17.78 13.30
CA ASP A 116 2.83 18.56 12.17
C ASP A 116 2.00 18.29 10.91
N PRO A 117 0.86 19.00 10.76
CA PRO A 117 -0.02 18.83 9.60
C PRO A 117 0.64 19.16 8.26
N THR A 118 1.65 20.04 8.27
CA THR A 118 2.36 20.45 7.05
C THR A 118 3.30 19.34 6.59
N THR A 119 4.14 18.80 7.49
CA THR A 119 5.00 17.66 7.17
C THR A 119 4.17 16.43 6.81
N PHE A 120 3.06 16.17 7.50
CA PHE A 120 2.09 15.15 7.11
C PHE A 120 1.62 15.34 5.66
N GLY A 121 1.20 16.56 5.28
CA GLY A 121 0.69 16.86 3.95
C GLY A 121 1.72 16.59 2.85
N TYR A 122 2.97 17.01 3.06
CA TYR A 122 4.06 16.73 2.12
C TYR A 122 4.39 15.23 2.05
N THR A 123 4.51 14.58 3.21
CA THR A 123 4.85 13.15 3.28
C THR A 123 3.80 12.30 2.59
N ARG A 124 2.52 12.55 2.86
CA ARG A 124 1.41 11.87 2.20
C ARG A 124 1.42 12.04 0.68
N ARG A 125 1.79 13.23 0.19
CA ARG A 125 1.71 13.54 -1.23
C ARG A 125 2.89 13.03 -2.04
N TYR A 126 4.09 13.01 -1.45
CA TYR A 126 5.34 12.84 -2.20
C TYR A 126 6.20 11.68 -1.66
N TRP A 127 5.64 10.72 -0.93
CA TRP A 127 6.40 9.58 -0.41
C TRP A 127 6.95 8.69 -1.52
N GLU A 128 6.28 8.59 -2.67
CA GLU A 128 6.77 7.85 -3.85
C GLU A 128 7.98 8.55 -4.48
N ASP A 129 7.93 9.88 -4.67
CA ASP A 129 9.11 10.65 -5.10
C ASP A 129 10.30 10.47 -4.14
N ALA A 130 10.03 10.38 -2.83
CA ALA A 130 11.06 10.12 -1.83
C ALA A 130 11.63 8.70 -1.92
N ARG A 131 10.78 7.69 -2.16
CA ARG A 131 11.23 6.31 -2.43
C ARG A 131 12.19 6.31 -3.61
N ASP A 132 11.73 6.81 -4.75
CA ASP A 132 12.45 6.74 -6.01
C ASP A 132 13.79 7.50 -5.90
N GLY A 133 13.79 8.64 -5.19
CA GLY A 133 14.99 9.41 -4.93
C GLY A 133 15.97 8.69 -3.98
N ILE A 134 15.48 7.99 -2.95
CA ILE A 134 16.32 7.19 -2.04
C ILE A 134 16.95 6.03 -2.80
N ASP A 135 16.14 5.30 -3.58
CA ASP A 135 16.57 4.11 -4.33
C ASP A 135 17.58 4.45 -5.43
N ALA A 136 17.47 5.64 -6.03
CA ALA A 136 18.39 6.13 -7.05
C ALA A 136 19.67 6.80 -6.48
N CYS A 137 19.70 7.12 -5.18
CA CYS A 137 20.83 7.85 -4.59
C CYS A 137 21.98 6.91 -4.21
N ASP A 138 23.17 7.18 -4.73
CA ASP A 138 24.39 6.38 -4.51
C ASP A 138 25.13 6.71 -3.20
N ARG A 139 24.61 7.62 -2.37
CA ARG A 139 25.25 8.12 -1.16
C ARG A 139 24.60 7.54 0.09
N ASN A 140 25.43 7.17 1.07
CA ASN A 140 24.95 6.71 2.37
C ASN A 140 24.33 7.82 3.24
N TYR A 141 24.88 9.04 3.18
CA TYR A 141 24.47 10.16 4.04
C TYR A 141 24.15 11.48 3.29
N PRO A 142 23.21 11.46 2.33
CA PRO A 142 22.91 12.61 1.48
C PRO A 142 22.03 13.66 2.18
N GLN A 143 22.07 14.87 1.66
CA GLN A 143 21.08 15.92 1.91
C GLN A 143 19.88 15.78 0.96
N SER A 144 18.74 16.40 1.28
CA SER A 144 17.54 16.36 0.42
C SER A 144 17.82 16.82 -1.02
N LYS A 145 18.69 17.83 -1.20
CA LYS A 145 19.10 18.30 -2.54
C LYS A 145 19.88 17.24 -3.33
N GLN A 146 20.65 16.40 -2.65
CA GLN A 146 21.44 15.34 -3.30
C GLN A 146 20.57 14.15 -3.67
N ILE A 147 19.59 13.80 -2.83
CA ILE A 147 18.55 12.81 -3.17
C ILE A 147 17.70 13.32 -4.35
N HIS A 148 17.27 14.59 -4.29
CA HIS A 148 16.47 15.22 -5.36
C HIS A 148 17.20 15.22 -6.71
N ALA A 149 18.53 15.39 -6.71
CA ALA A 149 19.32 15.39 -7.93
C ALA A 149 19.37 14.03 -8.65
N ALA A 150 18.96 12.94 -7.99
CA ALA A 150 18.84 11.62 -8.60
C ALA A 150 17.48 11.39 -9.29
N LEU A 151 16.50 12.30 -9.11
CA LEU A 151 15.17 12.20 -9.72
C LEU A 151 15.17 12.84 -11.13
N GLU A 152 14.79 12.08 -12.14
CA GLU A 152 14.67 12.56 -13.53
C GLU A 152 13.37 13.35 -13.76
N THR A 153 12.26 12.89 -13.18
CA THR A 153 10.95 13.53 -13.25
C THR A 153 10.32 13.57 -11.87
N THR A 154 10.02 14.76 -11.34
CA THR A 154 9.36 14.91 -10.04
C THR A 154 8.63 16.24 -9.95
N ASP A 155 7.48 16.23 -9.25
CA ASP A 155 6.75 17.44 -8.88
C ASP A 155 7.33 18.10 -7.62
N THR A 156 8.33 17.47 -7.01
CA THR A 156 8.99 17.98 -5.80
C THR A 156 10.08 18.99 -6.12
N THR A 157 10.33 19.87 -5.15
CA THR A 157 11.56 20.64 -5.03
C THR A 157 12.46 20.01 -3.96
N PRO A 158 13.77 20.32 -3.91
CA PRO A 158 14.64 19.89 -2.81
C PRO A 158 14.09 20.22 -1.40
N ARG A 159 13.30 21.30 -1.30
CA ARG A 159 12.66 21.74 -0.06
C ARG A 159 11.46 20.85 0.30
N THR A 160 10.56 20.60 -0.65
CA THR A 160 9.38 19.76 -0.40
C THR A 160 9.80 18.31 -0.19
N LEU A 161 10.79 17.81 -0.95
CA LEU A 161 11.39 16.51 -0.71
C LEU A 161 12.03 16.43 0.69
N GLY A 162 12.72 17.50 1.14
CA GLY A 162 13.26 17.55 2.50
C GLY A 162 12.17 17.48 3.59
N ALA A 163 11.03 18.13 3.39
CA ALA A 163 9.88 18.01 4.30
C ALA A 163 9.31 16.59 4.30
N THR A 164 9.15 15.98 3.13
CA THR A 164 8.72 14.57 2.98
C THR A 164 9.68 13.62 3.70
N LEU A 165 10.99 13.73 3.47
CA LEU A 165 12.00 12.89 4.12
C LEU A 165 12.01 13.10 5.65
N SER A 166 11.77 14.31 6.13
CA SER A 166 11.60 14.57 7.57
C SER A 166 10.41 13.82 8.15
N GLY A 167 9.28 13.79 7.44
CA GLY A 167 8.13 13.00 7.89
C GLY A 167 8.40 11.49 7.83
N LEU A 168 9.12 11.00 6.81
CA LEU A 168 9.53 9.60 6.73
C LEU A 168 10.47 9.20 7.89
N VAL A 169 11.35 10.10 8.34
CA VAL A 169 12.15 9.89 9.57
C VAL A 169 11.24 9.75 10.79
N GLU A 170 10.25 10.62 10.94
CA GLU A 170 9.32 10.58 12.07
C GLU A 170 8.39 9.35 12.04
N LEU A 171 8.18 8.75 10.87
CA LEU A 171 7.45 7.49 10.68
C LEU A 171 8.34 6.25 10.83
N GLY A 172 9.66 6.44 11.03
CA GLY A 172 10.63 5.38 11.26
C GLY A 172 11.12 4.69 10.00
N VAL A 173 10.95 5.30 8.82
CA VAL A 173 11.38 4.72 7.53
C VAL A 173 12.89 4.84 7.31
N LEU A 174 13.50 5.91 7.81
CA LEU A 174 14.94 6.14 7.70
C LEU A 174 15.44 6.98 8.87
N GLY A 175 16.76 7.03 9.04
CA GLY A 175 17.41 7.82 10.08
C GLY A 175 17.83 9.21 9.62
N THR A 176 18.37 9.98 10.56
CA THR A 176 19.21 11.14 10.26
C THR A 176 20.63 10.87 10.74
N TRP A 177 21.60 11.36 9.99
CA TRP A 177 23.00 11.22 10.33
C TRP A 177 23.58 12.50 10.92
N GLY A 178 23.98 12.41 12.19
CA GLY A 178 24.67 13.47 12.93
C GLY A 178 23.77 14.60 13.45
N LYS A 179 24.22 15.27 14.52
CA LYS A 179 23.66 16.55 14.96
C LYS A 179 24.35 17.67 14.18
N THR A 180 23.87 17.97 12.98
CA THR A 180 24.46 19.05 12.17
C THR A 180 23.77 20.40 12.41
N VAL A 181 24.57 21.46 12.52
CA VAL A 181 24.12 22.88 12.45
C VAL A 181 23.82 23.35 11.01
N GLY A 182 23.97 22.47 10.01
CA GLY A 182 23.66 22.70 8.60
C GLY A 182 22.48 21.85 8.11
N SER A 183 22.27 21.79 6.78
CA SER A 183 21.18 21.01 6.18
C SER A 183 21.24 19.54 6.61
N THR A 184 20.09 19.03 7.07
CA THR A 184 19.90 17.65 7.54
C THR A 184 20.46 16.64 6.56
N ARG A 185 21.24 15.69 7.09
CA ARG A 185 21.68 14.51 6.36
C ARG A 185 20.83 13.32 6.77
N TYR A 186 20.36 12.58 5.79
CA TYR A 186 19.54 11.40 5.97
C TYR A 186 20.45 10.18 5.99
N ASP A 187 20.12 9.19 6.81
CA ASP A 187 20.84 7.93 6.89
C ASP A 187 20.15 6.90 5.99
N LEU A 188 20.63 6.78 4.75
CA LEU A 188 20.10 5.80 3.80
C LEU A 188 20.56 4.37 4.12
N THR A 189 21.56 4.20 5.00
CA THR A 189 21.98 2.86 5.46
C THR A 189 20.99 2.25 6.46
N ALA A 190 20.17 3.11 7.07
CA ALA A 190 19.05 2.74 7.94
C ALA A 190 17.69 2.79 7.22
N TYR A 191 17.69 2.90 5.89
CA TYR A 191 16.46 2.89 5.10
C TYR A 191 15.77 1.53 5.20
N ASP A 192 14.52 1.54 5.66
CA ASP A 192 13.65 0.38 5.74
C ASP A 192 12.57 0.45 4.64
N PRO A 193 12.77 -0.25 3.52
CA PRO A 193 11.79 -0.26 2.42
C PRO A 193 10.48 -0.97 2.80
N VAL A 194 10.50 -1.90 3.77
CA VAL A 194 9.27 -2.55 4.28
C VAL A 194 8.45 -1.53 5.06
N ARG A 195 9.11 -0.76 5.92
CA ARG A 195 8.44 0.29 6.69
C ARG A 195 7.88 1.39 5.78
N LEU A 196 8.61 1.78 4.73
CA LEU A 196 8.11 2.75 3.75
C LEU A 196 6.82 2.25 3.06
N ALA A 197 6.81 0.98 2.68
CA ALA A 197 5.64 0.35 2.08
C ALA A 197 4.44 0.38 3.03
N SER A 198 4.61 -0.06 4.28
CA SER A 198 3.55 0.01 5.31
C SER A 198 3.01 1.43 5.52
N VAL A 199 3.89 2.44 5.46
CA VAL A 199 3.51 3.86 5.51
C VAL A 199 2.67 4.26 4.29
N GLY A 200 3.05 3.83 3.08
CA GLY A 200 2.27 4.05 1.85
C GLY A 200 0.85 3.49 1.95
N VAL A 201 0.71 2.25 2.42
CA VAL A 201 -0.62 1.62 2.66
C VAL A 201 -1.43 2.41 3.67
N ALA A 202 -0.81 2.76 4.80
CA ALA A 202 -1.49 3.47 5.87
C ALA A 202 -1.95 4.89 5.45
N PHE A 203 -1.22 5.58 4.55
CA PHE A 203 -1.68 6.85 3.98
C PHE A 203 -2.95 6.71 3.16
N ALA A 204 -3.08 5.63 2.39
CA ALA A 204 -4.27 5.38 1.59
C ALA A 204 -5.49 5.05 2.49
N VAL A 205 -5.32 4.20 3.50
CA VAL A 205 -6.37 3.87 4.49
C VAL A 205 -6.84 5.12 5.27
N VAL A 206 -5.91 5.96 5.72
CA VAL A 206 -6.26 7.21 6.44
C VAL A 206 -6.98 8.19 5.51
N THR A 207 -6.71 8.16 4.20
CA THR A 207 -7.39 9.00 3.21
C THR A 207 -8.82 8.55 2.99
N ASP A 208 -9.04 7.24 2.82
CA ASP A 208 -10.37 6.69 2.54
C ASP A 208 -11.34 6.87 3.72
N ARG A 209 -10.83 6.71 4.96
CA ARG A 209 -11.58 7.04 6.19
C ARG A 209 -12.04 8.50 6.28
N VAL A 210 -11.38 9.43 5.58
CA VAL A 210 -11.79 10.85 5.49
C VAL A 210 -12.84 11.05 4.40
N GLY A 211 -12.80 10.27 3.31
CA GLY A 211 -13.84 10.22 2.28
C GLY A 211 -15.16 9.70 2.85
N TYR A 212 -15.12 8.57 3.57
CA TYR A 212 -16.28 7.96 4.22
C TYR A 212 -16.97 8.91 5.21
N ARG A 213 -16.20 9.64 6.03
CA ARG A 213 -16.76 10.56 7.04
C ARG A 213 -17.42 11.82 6.46
N ARG A 214 -17.13 12.20 5.21
CA ARG A 214 -17.82 13.30 4.51
C ARG A 214 -19.11 12.87 3.81
N GLY A 215 -19.34 11.57 3.62
CA GLY A 215 -20.57 11.00 3.04
C GLY A 215 -21.69 10.77 4.06
N SER A 216 -21.39 10.80 5.36
CA SER A 216 -22.38 10.65 6.44
C SER A 216 -22.70 12.00 7.08
N SER A 217 -23.38 12.86 6.34
CA SER A 217 -24.13 13.98 6.89
C SER A 217 -25.39 14.15 6.05
N THR A 218 -26.41 13.40 6.41
CA THR A 218 -27.82 13.72 6.14
C THR A 218 -28.23 14.92 6.97
#